data_AF-A0A2P8D414-F1
#
_entry.id   AF-A0A2P8D414-F1
#
_cell.length_a   1.000
_cell.length_b   1.000
_cell.length_c   1.000
_cell.angle_alpha   90.00
_cell.angle_beta   90.00
_cell.angle_gamma   90.00
#
_symmetry.space_group_name_H-M   'P 1'
#
loop_
_entity.id
_entity.type
_entity.pdbx_description
1 polymer ?
#
loop_
_entity_poly.entity_id
_entity_poly.type
_entity_poly.pdbx_seq_one_letter_code
_entity_poly.pdbx_strand_id
1 'polypeptide(L)'
;MRIIGGTHGGRRINPPGQMPHTRPTTDIAKEGLFNILQNSIDFEGIKSLDIFGGTGSISYELASRGATDLTIIERDKNMAAFIRKTAAEFGFSQIKLLQVEVFKFLKQCSDRYDFIFAGPPYALVEIDMIPDIIFERDLLEQDGLFILEHTPRNNYEDHARFLRVKNYGTTLFSFFGYEEEEEGA
;
A
#
# COMPACT_ATOMS: atom_id res chain seq x y z
N MET A 1 -10.93 -12.78 -1.77
CA MET A 1 -9.66 -12.29 -1.17
C MET A 1 -9.52 -12.87 0.22
N ARG A 2 -8.30 -13.16 0.63
CA ARG A 2 -7.97 -13.66 1.97
C ARG A 2 -6.66 -13.05 2.46
N ILE A 3 -6.42 -13.08 3.76
CA ILE A 3 -5.07 -12.88 4.31
C ILE A 3 -4.25 -14.13 3.96
N ILE A 4 -3.03 -13.94 3.45
CA ILE A 4 -2.17 -15.01 2.93
C ILE A 4 -1.39 -15.64 4.07
N GLY A 5 -0.65 -14.83 4.86
CA GLY A 5 0.24 -15.29 5.91
C GLY A 5 0.08 -14.55 7.23
N GLY A 6 0.97 -14.83 8.17
CA GLY A 6 0.96 -14.26 9.52
C GLY A 6 -0.11 -14.86 10.44
N THR A 7 -0.38 -14.17 11.55
CA THR A 7 -1.30 -14.61 12.62
C THR A 7 -2.74 -14.84 12.15
N HIS A 8 -3.15 -14.20 11.06
CA HIS A 8 -4.50 -14.27 10.48
C HIS A 8 -4.51 -14.96 9.10
N GLY A 9 -3.44 -15.69 8.74
CA GLY A 9 -3.34 -16.43 7.48
C GLY A 9 -4.56 -17.31 7.20
N GLY A 10 -5.05 -17.28 5.96
CA GLY A 10 -6.22 -18.02 5.49
C GLY A 10 -7.57 -17.36 5.78
N ARG A 11 -7.65 -16.32 6.62
CA ARG A 11 -8.93 -15.64 6.91
C ARG A 11 -9.46 -14.92 5.68
N ARG A 12 -10.76 -15.09 5.40
CA ARG A 12 -11.44 -14.47 4.27
C ARG A 12 -11.80 -13.03 4.56
N ILE A 13 -11.65 -12.16 3.56
CA ILE A 13 -12.12 -10.78 3.57
C ILE A 13 -13.29 -10.72 2.57
N ASN A 14 -14.47 -10.32 3.04
CA ASN A 14 -15.70 -10.31 2.25
C ASN A 14 -16.18 -8.88 2.03
N PRO A 15 -15.62 -8.16 1.04
CA PRO A 15 -16.02 -6.78 0.76
C PRO A 15 -17.48 -6.69 0.28
N PRO A 16 -18.13 -5.51 0.38
CA PRO A 16 -19.49 -5.31 -0.09
C PRO A 16 -19.69 -5.70 -1.56
N GLY A 17 -20.85 -6.26 -1.87
CA GLY A 17 -21.20 -6.79 -3.19
C GLY A 17 -21.51 -5.72 -4.23
N GLN A 18 -20.50 -4.91 -4.59
CA GLN A 18 -20.35 -4.12 -5.81
C GLN A 18 -19.16 -3.17 -5.62
N MET A 19 -18.15 -3.36 -6.45
CA MET A 19 -16.89 -2.64 -6.41
C MET A 19 -16.53 -2.16 -7.84
N PRO A 20 -17.43 -1.40 -8.52
CA PRO A 20 -17.34 -1.15 -9.96
C PRO A 20 -16.10 -0.35 -10.38
N HIS A 21 -15.47 0.36 -9.45
CA HIS A 21 -14.33 1.25 -9.70
C HIS A 21 -13.02 0.75 -9.10
N THR A 22 -13.03 -0.41 -8.44
CA THR A 22 -11.86 -0.98 -7.78
C THR A 22 -11.55 -2.34 -8.37
N ARG A 23 -10.31 -2.56 -8.80
CA ARG A 23 -9.82 -3.91 -9.05
C ARG A 23 -9.22 -4.44 -7.76
N PRO A 24 -9.69 -5.58 -7.25
CA PRO A 24 -9.01 -6.21 -6.13
C PRO A 24 -7.64 -6.72 -6.59
N THR A 25 -6.60 -6.40 -5.83
CA THR A 25 -5.31 -7.08 -5.91
C THR A 25 -5.57 -8.59 -5.77
N THR A 26 -5.14 -9.38 -6.76
CA THR A 26 -5.42 -10.82 -6.76
C THR A 26 -4.63 -11.49 -5.63
N ASP A 27 -5.13 -12.62 -5.12
CA ASP A 27 -4.41 -13.38 -4.09
C ASP A 27 -2.98 -13.75 -4.58
N ILE A 28 -2.81 -14.04 -5.88
CA ILE A 28 -1.50 -14.33 -6.50
C ILE A 28 -0.57 -13.11 -6.50
N ALA A 29 -1.07 -11.94 -6.94
CA ALA A 29 -0.27 -10.73 -6.96
C ALA A 29 0.12 -10.30 -5.53
N LYS A 30 -0.83 -10.40 -4.59
CA LYS A 30 -0.57 -10.10 -3.18
C LYS A 30 0.44 -11.09 -2.56
N GLU A 31 0.29 -12.39 -2.80
CA GLU A 31 1.26 -13.39 -2.34
C GLU A 31 2.67 -13.10 -2.90
N GLY A 32 2.76 -12.80 -4.20
CA GLY A 32 4.02 -12.43 -4.84
C GLY A 32 4.66 -11.17 -4.25
N LEU A 33 3.87 -10.14 -4.00
CA LEU A 33 4.30 -8.90 -3.33
C LEU A 33 4.87 -9.21 -1.94
N PHE A 34 4.12 -9.91 -1.10
CA PHE A 34 4.54 -10.18 0.27
C PHE A 34 5.70 -11.16 0.38
N ASN A 35 5.89 -12.05 -0.60
CA ASN A 35 7.11 -12.88 -0.68
C ASN A 35 8.37 -12.03 -0.92
N ILE A 36 8.26 -10.92 -1.63
CA ILE A 36 9.37 -9.98 -1.81
C ILE A 36 9.57 -9.17 -0.53
N LEU A 37 8.50 -8.62 0.04
CA LEU A 37 8.56 -7.80 1.25
C LEU A 37 9.13 -8.57 2.44
N GLN A 38 8.79 -9.86 2.60
CA GLN A 38 9.31 -10.71 3.67
C GLN A 38 10.85 -10.81 3.70
N ASN A 39 11.51 -10.60 2.57
CA ASN A 39 12.97 -10.64 2.44
C ASN A 39 13.63 -9.25 2.45
N SER A 40 12.83 -8.18 2.49
CA SER A 40 13.35 -6.80 2.36
C SER A 40 12.91 -5.86 3.48
N ILE A 41 11.90 -6.23 4.27
CA ILE A 41 11.36 -5.42 5.35
C ILE A 41 11.16 -6.29 6.58
N ASP A 42 11.59 -5.81 7.73
CA ASP A 42 11.11 -6.33 9.01
C ASP A 42 9.73 -5.74 9.26
N PHE A 43 8.68 -6.58 9.28
CA PHE A 43 7.33 -6.08 9.49
C PHE A 43 7.10 -5.60 10.92
N GLU A 44 7.90 -6.03 11.89
CA GLU A 44 7.75 -5.55 13.25
C GLU A 44 8.33 -4.13 13.38
N GLY A 45 7.55 -3.20 13.93
CA GLY A 45 8.01 -1.84 14.18
C GLY A 45 7.93 -0.86 13.01
N ILE A 46 7.54 -1.30 11.81
CA ILE A 46 7.36 -0.35 10.68
C ILE A 46 6.14 0.54 10.85
N LYS A 47 6.30 1.79 10.42
CA LYS A 47 5.25 2.75 10.20
C LYS A 47 4.85 2.74 8.73
N SER A 48 3.62 2.29 8.47
CA SER A 48 3.10 2.09 7.11
C SER A 48 1.95 3.03 6.77
N LEU A 49 1.87 3.39 5.48
CA LEU A 49 0.81 4.19 4.90
C LEU A 49 0.21 3.50 3.67
N ASP A 50 -1.07 3.20 3.72
CA ASP A 50 -1.87 2.75 2.58
C ASP A 50 -2.74 3.92 2.09
N ILE A 51 -2.31 4.57 1.00
CA ILE A 51 -2.96 5.82 0.53
C ILE A 51 -4.25 5.59 -0.25
N PHE A 52 -4.58 4.33 -0.58
CA PHE A 52 -5.83 3.91 -1.21
C PHE A 52 -6.35 2.63 -0.55
N GLY A 53 -6.96 2.77 0.62
CA GLY A 53 -7.34 1.65 1.47
C GLY A 53 -8.20 0.60 0.79
N GLY A 54 -9.21 0.99 0.00
CA GLY A 54 -10.09 0.08 -0.71
C GLY A 54 -10.73 -0.94 0.24
N THR A 55 -10.30 -2.20 0.16
CA THR A 55 -10.79 -3.25 1.08
C THR A 55 -9.95 -3.42 2.35
N GLY A 56 -8.82 -2.71 2.47
CA GLY A 56 -7.83 -2.82 3.54
C GLY A 56 -6.92 -4.05 3.40
N SER A 57 -7.02 -4.80 2.29
CA SER A 57 -6.39 -6.12 2.13
C SER A 57 -4.85 -6.12 2.29
N ILE A 58 -4.16 -5.06 1.87
CA ILE A 58 -2.70 -4.93 2.05
C ILE A 58 -2.37 -4.64 3.50
N SER A 59 -3.06 -3.67 4.10
CA SER A 59 -2.89 -3.29 5.50
C SER A 59 -3.20 -4.44 6.48
N TYR A 60 -4.22 -5.26 6.20
CA TYR A 60 -4.50 -6.45 7.02
C TYR A 60 -3.41 -7.52 6.91
N GLU A 61 -2.78 -7.63 5.74
CA GLU A 61 -1.68 -8.58 5.52
C GLU A 61 -0.44 -8.13 6.30
N LEU A 62 -0.12 -6.83 6.26
CA LEU A 62 0.95 -6.23 7.09
C LEU A 62 0.68 -6.45 8.59
N ALA A 63 -0.53 -6.11 9.05
CA ALA A 63 -0.95 -6.30 10.44
C ALA A 63 -0.86 -7.77 10.88
N SER A 64 -1.28 -8.70 10.01
CA SER A 64 -1.18 -10.14 10.26
C SER A 64 0.28 -10.60 10.43
N ARG A 65 1.21 -9.95 9.74
CA ARG A 65 2.66 -10.26 9.74
C ARG A 65 3.47 -9.54 10.80
N GLY A 66 2.84 -8.70 11.63
CA GLY A 66 3.49 -8.07 12.79
C GLY A 66 3.59 -6.56 12.74
N ALA A 67 3.11 -5.89 11.69
CA ALA A 67 3.11 -4.42 11.65
C ALA A 67 2.24 -3.82 12.77
N THR A 68 2.79 -2.78 13.41
CA THR A 68 2.25 -2.18 14.64
C THR A 68 1.87 -0.70 14.49
N ASP A 69 2.25 -0.02 13.41
CA ASP A 69 1.78 1.32 13.08
C ASP A 69 1.32 1.36 11.61
N LEU A 70 0.01 1.33 11.40
CA LEU A 70 -0.59 1.32 10.07
C LEU A 70 -1.60 2.43 9.93
N THR A 71 -1.36 3.33 8.98
CA THR A 71 -2.32 4.34 8.58
C THR A 71 -2.94 3.97 7.24
N ILE A 72 -4.28 3.99 7.17
CA ILE A 72 -5.04 3.78 5.94
C ILE A 72 -5.79 5.05 5.59
N ILE A 73 -5.70 5.49 4.33
CA ILE A 73 -6.48 6.58 3.76
C ILE A 73 -7.59 6.00 2.89
N GLU A 74 -8.84 6.36 3.16
CA GLU A 74 -9.97 5.95 2.34
C GLU A 74 -11.00 7.07 2.22
N ARG A 75 -11.43 7.40 1.01
CA ARG A 75 -12.40 8.46 0.77
C ARG A 75 -13.84 7.97 0.89
N ASP A 76 -14.12 6.79 0.34
CA ASP A 76 -15.46 6.23 0.27
C ASP A 76 -15.96 5.82 1.65
N LYS A 77 -17.14 6.32 2.02
CA LYS A 77 -17.72 6.08 3.36
C LYS A 77 -18.04 4.62 3.60
N ASN A 78 -18.48 3.88 2.57
CA ASN A 78 -18.86 2.49 2.71
C ASN A 78 -17.61 1.61 2.85
N MET A 79 -16.56 1.88 2.07
CA MET A 79 -15.26 1.22 2.21
C MET A 79 -14.61 1.54 3.55
N ALA A 80 -14.63 2.79 4.00
CA ALA A 80 -14.14 3.16 5.31
C ALA A 80 -14.89 2.44 6.45
N ALA A 81 -16.23 2.33 6.34
CA ALA A 81 -17.03 1.57 7.31
C ALA A 81 -16.71 0.07 7.28
N PHE A 82 -16.51 -0.49 6.08
CA PHE A 82 -16.06 -1.86 5.90
C PHE A 82 -14.70 -2.10 6.57
N ILE A 83 -13.73 -1.19 6.34
CA ILE A 83 -12.39 -1.32 6.92
C ILE A 83 -12.44 -1.31 8.45
N ARG A 84 -13.17 -0.36 9.05
CA ARG A 84 -13.34 -0.32 10.51
C ARG A 84 -13.93 -1.61 11.06
N LYS A 85 -14.97 -2.13 10.41
CA LYS A 85 -15.63 -3.37 10.84
C LYS A 85 -14.67 -4.55 10.76
N THR A 86 -14.00 -4.74 9.64
CA THR A 86 -13.10 -5.89 9.44
C THR A 86 -11.86 -5.81 10.32
N ALA A 87 -11.26 -4.63 10.49
CA ALA A 87 -10.15 -4.45 11.43
C ALA A 87 -10.55 -4.80 12.87
N ALA A 88 -11.76 -4.39 13.32
CA ALA A 88 -12.29 -4.76 14.63
C ALA A 88 -12.56 -6.27 14.76
N GLU A 89 -13.15 -6.90 13.74
CA GLU A 89 -13.39 -8.37 13.72
C GLU A 89 -12.09 -9.19 13.78
N PHE A 90 -11.00 -8.66 13.23
CA PHE A 90 -9.67 -9.28 13.29
C PHE A 90 -8.82 -8.81 14.47
N GLY A 91 -9.32 -7.90 15.31
CA GLY A 91 -8.58 -7.39 16.46
C GLY A 91 -7.36 -6.53 16.09
N PHE A 92 -7.31 -5.98 14.89
CA PHE A 92 -6.24 -5.10 14.42
C PHE A 92 -6.40 -3.67 14.94
N SER A 93 -6.27 -3.53 16.26
CA SER A 93 -6.41 -2.24 16.97
C SER A 93 -5.36 -1.20 16.58
N GLN A 94 -4.24 -1.63 16.01
CA GLN A 94 -3.15 -0.77 15.55
C GLN A 94 -3.43 -0.05 14.22
N ILE A 95 -4.49 -0.42 13.50
CA ILE A 95 -4.84 0.22 12.22
C ILE A 95 -5.58 1.54 12.49
N LYS A 96 -4.97 2.64 12.07
CA LYS A 96 -5.55 3.99 12.05
C LYS A 96 -6.14 4.29 10.68
N LEU A 97 -7.48 4.26 10.59
CA LEU A 97 -8.18 4.66 9.39
C LEU A 97 -8.52 6.15 9.39
N LEU A 98 -8.09 6.88 8.35
CA LEU A 98 -8.46 8.25 8.09
C LEU A 98 -9.41 8.31 6.89
N GLN A 99 -10.64 8.76 7.13
CA GLN A 99 -11.63 8.90 6.06
C GLN A 99 -11.49 10.27 5.37
N VAL A 100 -10.54 10.39 4.44
CA VAL A 100 -10.19 11.65 3.76
C VAL A 100 -9.86 11.43 2.28
N GLU A 101 -9.84 12.50 1.50
CA GLU A 101 -9.37 12.48 0.11
C GLU A 101 -7.83 12.43 0.09
N VAL A 102 -7.26 11.59 -0.77
CA VAL A 102 -5.84 11.23 -0.77
C VAL A 102 -4.94 12.42 -1.06
N PHE A 103 -5.22 13.23 -2.08
CA PHE A 103 -4.36 14.35 -2.46
C PHE A 103 -4.42 15.47 -1.42
N LYS A 104 -5.57 15.63 -0.75
CA LYS A 104 -5.68 16.51 0.42
C LYS A 104 -4.82 16.00 1.58
N PHE A 105 -4.83 14.69 1.86
CA PHE A 105 -3.98 14.09 2.88
C PHE A 105 -2.50 14.29 2.55
N LEU A 106 -2.06 13.92 1.34
CA LEU A 106 -0.66 14.08 0.90
C LEU A 106 -0.20 15.54 0.98
N LYS A 107 -1.09 16.50 0.70
CA LYS A 107 -0.79 17.93 0.84
C LYS A 107 -0.59 18.40 2.27
N GLN A 108 -1.15 17.71 3.26
CA GLN A 108 -1.12 18.12 4.68
C GLN A 108 -0.22 17.23 5.54
N CYS A 109 0.09 16.02 5.07
CA CYS A 109 0.96 15.09 5.74
C CYS A 109 2.38 15.67 5.87
N SER A 110 2.95 15.49 7.05
CA SER A 110 4.34 15.81 7.40
C SER A 110 5.00 14.63 8.13
N ASP A 111 4.29 13.51 8.20
CA ASP A 111 4.81 12.25 8.73
C ASP A 111 5.63 11.56 7.64
N ARG A 112 6.71 10.91 8.07
CA ARG A 112 7.46 9.95 7.27
C ARG A 112 7.05 8.52 7.60
N TYR A 113 7.24 7.62 6.64
CA TYR A 113 6.83 6.22 6.69
C TYR A 113 7.94 5.31 6.14
N ASP A 114 8.12 4.15 6.78
CA ASP A 114 9.03 3.10 6.32
C ASP A 114 8.45 2.37 5.09
N PHE A 115 7.12 2.30 5.00
CA PHE A 115 6.44 1.63 3.89
C PHE A 115 5.22 2.41 3.42
N ILE A 116 5.17 2.73 2.13
CA ILE A 116 4.00 3.35 1.50
C ILE A 116 3.47 2.43 0.40
N PHE A 117 2.17 2.16 0.42
CA PHE A 117 1.48 1.42 -0.64
C PHE A 117 0.39 2.29 -1.28
N ALA A 118 0.32 2.25 -2.61
CA ALA A 118 -0.72 2.90 -3.39
C ALA A 118 -1.36 1.89 -4.36
N GLY A 119 -2.63 1.58 -4.13
CA GLY A 119 -3.49 0.82 -5.05
C GLY A 119 -4.62 1.68 -5.63
N PRO A 120 -4.32 2.68 -6.47
CA PRO A 120 -5.31 3.63 -6.95
C PRO A 120 -6.41 2.97 -7.81
N PRO A 121 -7.63 3.55 -7.83
CA PRO A 121 -8.68 3.09 -8.73
C PRO A 121 -8.30 3.36 -10.20
N TYR A 122 -8.81 2.53 -11.12
CA TYR A 122 -8.44 2.60 -12.54
C TYR A 122 -8.73 3.91 -13.26
N ALA A 123 -9.72 4.66 -12.78
CA ALA A 123 -10.12 5.92 -13.39
C ALA A 123 -9.31 7.11 -12.85
N LEU A 124 -8.34 6.88 -11.94
CA LEU A 124 -7.52 7.95 -11.41
C LEU A 124 -6.57 8.46 -12.49
N VAL A 125 -6.78 9.70 -12.93
CA VAL A 125 -5.98 10.34 -13.98
C VAL A 125 -4.63 10.77 -13.43
N GLU A 126 -4.59 11.16 -12.17
CA GLU A 126 -3.44 11.70 -11.46
C GLU A 126 -2.50 10.61 -10.93
N ILE A 127 -2.66 9.36 -11.37
CA ILE A 127 -1.85 8.22 -10.91
C ILE A 127 -0.35 8.47 -11.12
N ASP A 128 0.02 9.05 -12.26
CA ASP A 128 1.42 9.26 -12.64
C ASP A 128 2.11 10.31 -11.75
N MET A 129 1.35 11.17 -11.07
CA MET A 129 1.88 12.18 -10.15
C MET A 129 2.16 11.66 -8.75
N ILE A 130 1.68 10.45 -8.40
CA ILE A 130 1.80 9.92 -7.04
C ILE A 130 3.27 9.78 -6.61
N PRO A 131 4.17 9.15 -7.42
CA PRO A 131 5.57 9.03 -7.03
C PRO A 131 6.22 10.39 -6.76
N ASP A 132 6.06 11.35 -7.66
CA ASP A 132 6.60 12.71 -7.50
C ASP A 132 6.13 13.34 -6.19
N ILE A 133 4.81 13.29 -5.90
CA ILE A 133 4.26 13.86 -4.67
C ILE A 133 4.85 13.20 -3.42
N ILE A 134 5.02 11.87 -3.40
CA ILE A 134 5.59 11.17 -2.24
C ILE A 134 7.00 11.69 -1.93
N PHE A 135 7.84 11.86 -2.96
CA PHE A 135 9.24 12.26 -2.79
C PHE A 135 9.41 13.78 -2.60
N GLU A 136 8.68 14.62 -3.33
CA GLU A 136 8.69 16.09 -3.16
C GLU A 136 8.23 16.50 -1.76
N ARG A 137 7.37 15.70 -1.14
CA ARG A 137 6.84 15.91 0.20
C ARG A 137 7.65 15.24 1.31
N ASP A 138 8.72 14.54 0.96
CA ASP A 138 9.58 13.77 1.86
C ASP A 138 8.74 12.90 2.81
N LEU A 139 7.81 12.12 2.27
CA LEU A 139 6.92 11.25 3.07
C LEU A 139 7.51 9.86 3.30
N LEU A 140 8.58 9.50 2.60
CA LEU A 140 9.24 8.21 2.71
C LEU A 140 10.52 8.37 3.55
N GLU A 141 10.76 7.45 4.48
CA GLU A 141 12.04 7.37 5.19
C GLU A 141 13.20 7.04 4.22
N GLN A 142 14.45 7.31 4.65
CA GLN A 142 15.63 7.11 3.80
C GLN A 142 15.76 5.66 3.33
N ASP A 143 15.52 4.69 4.23
CA ASP A 143 15.53 3.26 3.93
C ASP A 143 14.12 2.72 3.61
N GLY A 144 13.16 3.63 3.42
CA GLY A 144 11.76 3.30 3.19
C GLY A 144 11.49 2.79 1.78
N LEU A 145 10.39 2.06 1.64
CA LEU A 145 9.95 1.51 0.36
C LEU A 145 8.55 2.01 -0.02
N PHE A 146 8.45 2.63 -1.20
CA PHE A 146 7.17 2.98 -1.80
C PHE A 146 6.81 2.00 -2.92
N ILE A 147 5.56 1.53 -2.93
CA ILE A 147 5.04 0.63 -3.96
C ILE A 147 3.75 1.18 -4.56
N LEU A 148 3.75 1.30 -5.89
CA LEU A 148 2.59 1.67 -6.69
C LEU A 148 2.07 0.45 -7.45
N GLU A 149 0.83 0.04 -7.19
CA GLU A 149 0.10 -0.93 -8.01
C GLU A 149 -0.49 -0.22 -9.23
N HIS A 150 -0.23 -0.75 -10.42
CA HIS A 150 -0.77 -0.22 -11.68
C HIS A 150 -0.98 -1.32 -12.74
N THR A 151 -1.39 -0.90 -13.94
CA THR A 151 -1.58 -1.79 -15.10
C THR A 151 -0.44 -1.62 -16.11
N PRO A 152 -0.33 -2.49 -17.14
CA PRO A 152 0.63 -2.31 -18.23
C PRO A 152 0.46 -1.00 -19.04
N ARG A 153 -0.55 -0.18 -18.76
CA ARG A 153 -0.74 1.14 -19.41
C ARG A 153 0.20 2.21 -18.88
N ASN A 154 0.76 2.02 -17.69
CA ASN A 154 1.69 2.96 -17.05
C ASN A 154 3.09 2.34 -17.02
N ASN A 155 4.12 3.19 -17.18
CA ASN A 155 5.53 2.81 -17.05
C ASN A 155 6.25 3.90 -16.25
N TYR A 156 7.03 3.49 -15.26
CA TYR A 156 7.76 4.36 -14.34
C TYR A 156 9.27 4.07 -14.31
N GLU A 157 9.79 3.26 -15.23
CA GLU A 157 11.20 2.85 -15.27
C GLU A 157 12.17 4.05 -15.43
N ASP A 158 11.71 5.16 -16.03
CA ASP A 158 12.49 6.39 -16.21
C ASP A 158 12.41 7.35 -14.99
N HIS A 159 11.65 7.02 -13.95
CA HIS A 159 11.51 7.88 -12.78
C HIS A 159 12.78 7.82 -11.91
N ALA A 160 13.27 8.98 -11.44
CA ALA A 160 14.56 9.09 -10.73
C ALA A 160 14.68 8.28 -9.42
N ARG A 161 13.55 7.86 -8.85
CA ARG A 161 13.48 7.01 -7.64
C ARG A 161 13.01 5.58 -7.92
N PHE A 162 12.90 5.18 -9.19
CA PHE A 162 12.48 3.84 -9.56
C PHE A 162 13.57 2.82 -9.20
N LEU A 163 13.17 1.71 -8.58
CA LEU A 163 14.07 0.62 -8.21
C LEU A 163 13.87 -0.61 -9.09
N ARG A 164 12.61 -1.03 -9.26
CA ARG A 164 12.24 -2.25 -10.01
C ARG A 164 10.73 -2.34 -10.22
N VAL A 165 10.33 -3.20 -11.16
CA VAL A 165 8.94 -3.56 -11.39
C VAL A 165 8.73 -5.08 -11.27
N LYS A 166 7.57 -5.50 -10.77
CA LYS A 166 7.13 -6.90 -10.76
C LYS A 166 5.77 -7.04 -11.41
N ASN A 167 5.66 -8.00 -12.33
CA ASN A 167 4.46 -8.22 -13.14
C ASN A 167 3.77 -9.54 -12.76
N TYR A 168 2.48 -9.44 -12.45
CA TYR A 168 1.59 -10.57 -12.15
C TYR A 168 0.40 -10.58 -13.13
N GLY A 169 0.71 -10.56 -14.43
CA GLY A 169 -0.24 -10.56 -15.54
C GLY A 169 -0.69 -9.14 -15.90
N THR A 170 -1.81 -8.71 -15.33
CA THR A 170 -2.37 -7.36 -15.57
C THR A 170 -2.26 -6.45 -14.34
N THR A 171 -1.62 -6.92 -13.27
CA THR A 171 -1.24 -6.15 -12.09
C THR A 171 0.28 -6.04 -12.06
N LEU A 172 0.79 -4.81 -12.03
CA LEU A 172 2.21 -4.51 -11.87
C LEU A 172 2.41 -3.77 -10.56
N PHE A 173 3.53 -4.03 -9.90
CA PHE A 173 4.00 -3.26 -8.76
C PHE A 173 5.32 -2.60 -9.14
N SER A 174 5.33 -1.27 -9.22
CA SER A 174 6.56 -0.49 -9.33
C SER A 174 7.03 -0.12 -7.93
N PHE A 175 8.31 -0.37 -7.67
CA PHE A 175 8.99 -0.16 -6.40
C PHE A 175 9.85 1.08 -6.52
N PHE A 176 9.81 1.94 -5.51
CA PHE A 176 10.56 3.18 -5.44
C PHE A 176 11.22 3.34 -4.07
N GLY A 177 12.34 4.03 -4.02
CA GLY A 177 13.07 4.34 -2.79
C GLY A 177 14.24 5.29 -3.06
N TYR A 178 14.98 5.62 -2.02
CA TYR A 178 16.28 6.28 -2.19
C TYR A 178 17.30 5.19 -2.57
N GLU A 179 18.12 5.42 -3.59
CA GLU A 179 19.28 4.56 -3.83
C GLU A 179 20.20 4.65 -2.60
N GLU A 180 20.82 3.53 -2.21
CA GLU A 180 21.97 3.58 -1.32
C GLU A 180 23.01 4.46 -2.04
N GLU A 181 23.36 5.61 -1.47
CA GLU A 181 24.62 6.24 -1.82
C GLU A 181 25.68 5.18 -1.53
N GLU A 182 26.35 4.65 -2.56
CA GLU A 182 27.59 3.90 -2.37
C GLU A 182 28.49 4.81 -1.53
N GLU A 183 28.63 4.52 -0.24
CA GLU A 183 29.65 5.15 0.60
C GLU A 183 30.97 4.95 -0.14
N GLY A 184 31.50 6.04 -0.66
CA GLY A 184 32.64 6.06 -1.55
C GLY A 184 33.81 5.25 -0.99
N ALA A 185 34.42 4.46 -1.88
CA ALA A 185 35.69 3.78 -1.68
C ALA A 185 36.81 4.72 -1.18
#